data_AF-A0A2V5PXX4-F1
#
_entry.id   AF-A0A2V5PXX4-F1
#
_cell.length_a   1.000
_cell.length_b   1.000
_cell.length_c   1.000
_cell.angle_alpha   90.00
_cell.angle_beta   90.00
_cell.angle_gamma   90.00
#
_symmetry.space_group_name_H-M   'P 1'
#
loop_
_entity.id
_entity.type
_entity.pdbx_description
1 polymer ?
#
loop_
_entity_poly.entity_id
_entity_poly.type
_entity_poly.pdbx_seq_one_letter_code
_entity_poly.pdbx_strand_id
1 'polypeptide(L)' 'MPFNDLREFIDAARKLEQVKDIHGAHWNLEIGALTEIFAFMEPSPLVVFDQIPDYGPN' A
#
# COMPACT_ATOMS: atom_id res chain seq x y z
N MET A 1 -17.78 12.57 -5.77
CA MET A 1 -16.44 11.98 -5.97
C MET A 1 -16.62 10.60 -6.58
N PRO A 2 -15.66 10.07 -7.37
CA PRO A 2 -15.78 8.74 -7.99
C PRO A 2 -15.83 7.58 -6.98
N PHE A 3 -15.45 7.82 -5.73
CA PHE A 3 -15.47 6.85 -4.63
C PHE A 3 -16.05 7.50 -3.37
N ASN A 4 -16.67 6.69 -2.50
CA ASN A 4 -17.28 7.12 -1.25
C ASN A 4 -16.31 7.05 -0.06
N ASP A 5 -15.32 6.17 -0.11
CA ASP A 5 -14.27 6.04 0.90
C ASP A 5 -12.95 5.51 0.31
N LEU A 6 -11.94 5.38 1.17
CA LEU A 6 -10.62 4.88 0.79
C LEU A 6 -10.64 3.38 0.42
N ARG A 7 -11.53 2.59 1.02
CA ARG A 7 -11.63 1.15 0.76
C ARG A 7 -12.12 0.92 -0.66
N GLU A 8 -13.15 1.67 -1.07
CA GLU A 8 -13.69 1.63 -2.43
C GLU A 8 -12.64 2.07 -3.46
N PHE A 9 -11.83 3.09 -3.14
CA PHE A 9 -10.69 3.50 -3.98
C PHE A 9 -9.65 2.38 -4.15
N ILE A 10 -9.23 1.74 -3.05
CA ILE A 10 -8.26 0.63 -3.08
C ILE A 10 -8.84 -0.55 -3.88
N ASP A 11 -10.10 -0.91 -3.69
CA ASP A 11 -10.77 -2.00 -4.41
C ASP A 11 -10.84 -1.72 -5.92
N ALA A 12 -11.08 -0.48 -6.32
CA ALA A 12 -11.03 -0.08 -7.71
C ALA A 12 -9.62 -0.23 -8.30
N ALA A 13 -8.58 0.19 -7.58
CA ALA A 13 -7.19 0.01 -8.00
C ALA A 13 -6.79 -1.49 -8.08
N ARG A 14 -7.29 -2.33 -7.17
CA ARG A 14 -7.08 -3.79 -7.21
C ARG A 14 -7.65 -4.41 -8.49
N LYS A 15 -8.84 -3.98 -8.92
CA LYS A 15 -9.47 -4.44 -10.18
C LYS A 15 -8.67 -4.07 -11.43
N LEU A 16 -7.82 -3.05 -11.33
CA LEU A 16 -6.93 -2.60 -12.41
C LEU A 16 -5.52 -3.20 -12.31
N GLU A 17 -5.28 -4.12 -11.37
CA GLU A 17 -3.95 -4.70 -11.11
C GLU A 17 -2.87 -3.65 -10.78
N GLN A 18 -3.28 -2.51 -10.20
CA GLN A 18 -2.40 -1.38 -9.86
C GLN A 18 -1.97 -1.37 -8.40
N VAL A 19 -2.31 -2.40 -7.62
CA VAL A 19 -2.02 -2.48 -6.19
C VAL A 19 -0.88 -3.45 -5.93
N LYS A 20 0.05 -3.04 -5.07
CA LYS A 20 1.12 -3.87 -4.54
C LYS A 20 0.92 -4.06 -3.04
N ASP A 21 0.53 -5.26 -2.65
CA ASP A 21 0.47 -5.65 -1.24
C ASP A 21 1.87 -5.99 -0.71
N ILE A 22 2.20 -5.44 0.45
CA ILE A 22 3.47 -5.66 1.15
C ILE A 22 3.15 -6.08 2.58
N HIS A 23 3.38 -7.36 2.86
CA HIS A 23 3.12 -7.97 4.15
C HIS A 23 4.35 -7.88 5.04
N GLY A 24 4.18 -7.46 6.31
CA GLY A 24 5.22 -7.58 7.32
C GLY A 24 6.33 -6.52 7.27
N ALA A 25 6.16 -5.44 6.50
CA ALA A 25 7.13 -4.36 6.47
C ALA A 25 7.26 -3.69 7.85
N HIS A 26 8.49 -3.51 8.31
CA HIS A 26 8.76 -2.91 9.61
C HIS A 26 8.48 -1.40 9.59
N TRP A 27 7.78 -0.91 10.62
CA TRP A 27 7.39 0.51 10.70
C TRP A 27 8.60 1.45 10.78
N ASN A 28 9.69 1.00 11.41
CA ASN A 28 10.94 1.76 11.48
C ASN A 28 11.68 1.67 10.15
N LEU A 29 11.61 2.75 9.36
CA LEU A 29 12.32 3.00 8.10
C LEU A 29 11.89 2.16 6.88
N GLU A 30 11.50 0.89 7.01
CA GLU A 30 11.22 0.05 5.84
C GLU A 30 10.03 0.54 5.02
N ILE A 31 8.90 0.88 5.67
CA ILE A 31 7.72 1.42 4.99
C ILE A 31 8.05 2.70 4.20
N GLY A 32 8.84 3.59 4.80
CA GLY A 32 9.26 4.83 4.15
C GLY A 32 10.17 4.56 2.94
N ALA A 33 11.19 3.72 3.12
CA ALA A 33 12.12 3.37 2.05
C ALA A 33 11.42 2.68 0.87
N LEU A 34 10.51 1.74 1.14
CA LEU A 34 9.72 1.07 0.11
C LEU A 34 8.83 2.05 -0.64
N THR A 35 8.19 2.99 0.08
CA THR A 35 7.37 4.04 -0.54
C THR A 35 8.19 4.89 -1.50
N GLU A 36 9.39 5.33 -1.10
CA GLU A 36 10.29 6.09 -1.97
C GLU A 36 10.71 5.29 -3.21
N ILE A 37 11.11 4.02 -3.04
CA ILE A 37 11.50 3.15 -4.16
C ILE A 37 10.36 3.03 -5.18
N PHE A 38 9.13 2.73 -4.73
CA PHE A 38 7.98 2.57 -5.63
C PHE A 38 7.50 3.89 -6.25
N ALA A 39 7.72 5.03 -5.60
CA ALA A 39 7.42 6.34 -6.17
C ALA A 39 8.26 6.66 -7.42
N PHE A 40 9.47 6.10 -7.52
CA PHE A 40 10.35 6.26 -8.68
C PHE A 40 10.18 5.17 -9.76
N MET A 41 9.32 4.18 -9.55
CA MET A 41 9.04 3.15 -10.56
C MET A 41 7.94 3.61 -11.53
N GLU A 42 8.05 3.23 -12.80
CA GLU A 42 6.98 3.44 -13.80
C GLU A 42 6.50 2.11 -14.40
N PRO A 43 5.19 1.79 -14.32
CA PRO A 43 4.16 2.53 -13.58
C PRO A 43 4.33 2.39 -12.06
N SER A 44 4.07 3.48 -11.33
CA SER A 44 4.13 3.49 -9.86
C SER A 44 2.86 2.83 -9.29
N PRO A 45 2.98 1.75 -8.50
CA PRO A 45 1.81 1.07 -7.94
C PRO A 45 1.27 1.79 -6.70
N LEU A 46 -0.02 1.60 -6.42
CA LEU A 46 -0.56 1.86 -5.09
C LEU A 46 -0.02 0.81 -4.12
N VAL A 47 0.84 1.22 -3.20
CA VAL A 47 1.41 0.33 -2.18
C VAL A 47 0.50 0.23 -0.96
N VAL A 48 0.15 -0.98 -0.56
CA VAL A 48 -0.66 -1.27 0.64
C VAL A 48 0.17 -2.13 1.58
N PHE A 49 0.42 -1.61 2.79
CA PHE A 49 1.15 -2.33 3.83
C PHE A 49 0.16 -2.96 4.81
N ASP A 50 0.38 -4.22 5.15
CA ASP A 50 -0.37 -4.90 6.20
C ASP A 50 0.57 -5.76 7.08
N GLN A 51 -0.01 -6.42 8.09
CA GLN A 51 0.74 -7.32 8.99
C GLN A 51 1.98 -6.67 9.63
N ILE A 52 1.91 -5.36 9.91
CA ILE A 52 3.05 -4.58 10.42
C ILE A 52 3.52 -5.17 11.77
N PRO A 53 4.81 -5.53 11.92
CA PRO A 53 5.34 -6.06 13.17
C PRO A 53 5.13 -5.09 14.34
N ASP A 54 4.92 -5.64 15.54
CA ASP A 54 4.65 -4.90 16.78
C ASP A 54 3.37 -4.03 16.78
N TYR A 55 2.68 -3.98 15.64
CA TYR A 55 1.32 -3.46 15.55
C TYR A 55 0.38 -4.61 15.90
N GLY A 56 -0.25 -4.51 17.08
CA GLY A 56 -1.14 -5.55 17.60
C GLY A 56 -2.25 -5.92 16.61
N PRO A 57 -2.88 -7.09 16.78
CA PRO A 57 -3.98 -7.51 15.91
C PRO A 57 -5.13 -6.50 15.98
N ASN A 58 -5.70 -6.18 14.82
CA ASN A 58 -6.98 -5.48 14.70
C ASN A 58 -8.14 -6.40 15.09
#